data_AF-A0A963Q7Y1-F1
#
_entry.id   AF-A0A963Q7Y1-F1
#
_cell.length_a   1.000
_cell.length_b   1.000
_cell.length_c   1.000
_cell.angle_alpha   90.00
_cell.angle_beta   90.00
_cell.angle_gamma   90.00
#
_symmetry.space_group_name_H-M   'P 1'
#
loop_
_entity.id
_entity.type
_entity.pdbx_description
1 polymer ?
#
loop_
_entity_poly.entity_id
_entity_poly.type
_entity_poly.pdbx_seq_one_letter_code
_entity_poly.pdbx_strand_id
1 'polypeptide(L)' 'MALMSSIQEFDPELGAAMAAEAQRQQDHLELIASENYTSPRVMEAQGSVLTNKYA' A
#
# COMPACT_ATOMS: atom_id res chain seq x y z
N MET A 1 -18.32 -16.66 1.01
CA MET A 1 -17.37 -16.12 2.02
C MET A 1 -16.55 -15.05 1.31
N ALA A 2 -17.12 -13.87 1.12
CA ALA A 2 -16.46 -12.75 0.45
C ALA A 2 -16.58 -11.55 1.39
N LEU A 3 -15.52 -11.30 2.15
CA LEU A 3 -15.40 -10.20 3.11
C LEU A 3 -14.09 -9.44 2.87
N MET A 4 -13.70 -9.30 1.60
CA MET A 4 -12.60 -8.42 1.23
C MET A 4 -13.12 -7.49 0.13
N SER A 5 -13.83 -6.44 0.55
CA SER A 5 -13.96 -5.25 -0.28
C SER A 5 -12.59 -4.58 -0.35
N SER A 6 -12.21 -4.09 -1.53
CA SER A 6 -10.99 -3.31 -1.64
C SER A 6 -11.10 -2.00 -0.83
N ILE A 7 -9.98 -1.36 -0.48
CA ILE A 7 -10.02 -0.04 0.15
C ILE A 7 -10.80 0.95 -0.74
N GLN A 8 -10.65 0.88 -2.06
CA GLN A 8 -11.40 1.73 -2.98
C GLN A 8 -12.92 1.57 -2.89
N GLU A 9 -13.41 0.36 -2.60
CA GLU A 9 -14.85 0.09 -2.45
C GLU A 9 -15.38 0.47 -1.06
N PHE A 10 -14.58 0.23 -0.02
CA PHE A 10 -14.95 0.51 1.37
C PHE A 10 -14.81 1.99 1.73
N ASP A 11 -13.73 2.61 1.26
CA ASP A 11 -13.33 3.99 1.48
C ASP A 11 -12.75 4.58 0.18
N PRO A 12 -13.63 5.10 -0.72
CA PRO A 12 -13.21 5.65 -2.01
C PRO A 12 -12.29 6.86 -1.90
N GLU A 13 -12.38 7.64 -0.82
CA GLU A 13 -11.55 8.81 -0.58
C GLU A 13 -10.11 8.37 -0.26
N LEU A 14 -9.96 7.42 0.67
CA LEU A 14 -8.65 6.85 0.98
C LEU A 14 -8.05 6.13 -0.22
N GLY A 15 -8.84 5.36 -0.97
CA GLY A 15 -8.38 4.68 -2.18
C GLY A 15 -7.86 5.67 -3.23
N ALA A 16 -8.55 6.80 -3.43
CA ALA A 16 -8.09 7.86 -4.32
C ALA A 16 -6.78 8.51 -3.83
N ALA A 17 -6.63 8.74 -2.52
CA ALA A 17 -5.41 9.27 -1.95
C ALA A 17 -4.21 8.32 -2.13
N MET A 18 -4.40 7.01 -1.95
CA MET A 18 -3.38 6.00 -2.18
C MET A 18 -2.93 5.96 -3.65
N ALA A 19 -3.89 6.03 -4.58
CA ALA A 19 -3.59 6.08 -6.02
C ALA A 19 -2.83 7.35 -6.41
N ALA A 20 -3.20 8.50 -5.85
CA ALA A 20 -2.52 9.77 -6.09
C ALA A 20 -1.05 9.74 -5.59
N GLU A 21 -0.78 9.14 -4.42
CA GLU A 21 0.59 9.01 -3.91
C GLU A 21 1.42 8.03 -4.76
N ALA A 22 0.84 6.93 -5.22
CA ALA A 22 1.52 6.02 -6.14
C ALA A 22 1.93 6.73 -7.44
N GLN A 23 1.06 7.59 -7.99
CA GLN A 23 1.37 8.41 -9.15
C GLN A 23 2.48 9.43 -8.84
N ARG A 24 2.39 10.14 -7.72
CA ARG A 24 3.42 11.11 -7.27
C ARG A 24 4.80 10.46 -7.21
N GLN A 25 4.88 9.27 -6.62
CA GLN A 25 6.13 8.52 -6.53
C GLN A 25 6.70 8.08 -7.89
N GLN A 26 5.87 7.93 -8.93
CA GLN A 26 6.31 7.55 -10.27
C GLN A 26 6.74 8.76 -11.12
N ASP A 27 6.11 9.92 -10.90
CA ASP A 27 6.34 11.12 -11.69
C ASP A 27 7.56 11.93 -11.23
N HIS A 28 8.10 11.64 -10.04
CA HIS A 28 9.19 12.38 -9.44
C HIS A 28 10.47 11.54 -9.31
N LEU A 29 11.62 12.20 -9.50
CA LEU A 29 12.91 11.63 -9.17
C LEU A 29 13.16 11.77 -7.67
N GLU A 30 13.14 10.64 -6.95
CA GLU A 30 13.40 10.63 -5.52
C GLU A 30 14.91 10.65 -5.24
N LEU A 31 15.38 11.74 -4.61
CA LEU A 31 16.80 11.99 -4.33
C LEU A 31 17.17 11.89 -2.84
N ILE A 32 16.20 11.55 -1.99
CA ILE A 32 16.41 11.37 -0.57
C ILE A 32 17.12 10.04 -0.35
N ALA A 33 18.38 10.08 0.07
CA ALA A 33 19.24 8.89 0.16
C ALA A 33 18.72 7.78 1.10
N SER A 34 17.83 8.12 2.05
CA SER A 34 17.22 7.19 2.98
C SER A 34 15.90 6.59 2.49
N GLU A 35 15.31 7.11 1.41
CA GLU A 35 14.07 6.59 0.84
C GLU A 35 14.35 5.49 -0.19
N ASN A 36 13.39 4.58 -0.38
CA ASN A 36 13.54 3.46 -1.29
C ASN A 36 12.17 2.88 -1.71
N TYR A 37 12.15 2.18 -2.84
CA TYR A 37 11.01 1.40 -3.28
C TYR A 37 11.18 -0.05 -2.84
N THR A 38 10.26 -0.53 -2.01
CA THR A 38 10.29 -1.94 -1.60
C THR A 38 9.75 -2.86 -2.70
N SER A 39 10.05 -4.15 -2.62
CA SER A 39 9.54 -5.13 -3.58
C SER A 39 8.05 -5.47 -3.35
N PRO A 40 7.29 -5.83 -4.40
CA PRO A 40 5.91 -6.29 -4.25
C PRO A 40 5.73 -7.46 -3.28
N ARG A 41 6.73 -8.35 -3.20
CA ARG A 41 6.72 -9.51 -2.28
C ARG A 41 6.76 -9.10 -0.81
N VAL A 42 7.45 -7.99 -0.49
CA VAL A 42 7.48 -7.44 0.88
C VAL A 42 6.13 -6.84 1.24
N MET A 43 5.50 -6.10 0.32
CA MET A 43 4.17 -5.53 0.52
C MET A 43 3.09 -6.61 0.71
N GLU A 44 3.16 -7.69 -0.06
CA GLU A 44 2.27 -8.85 0.08
C GLU A 44 2.39 -9.50 1.48
N ALA A 45 3.61 -9.74 1.95
CA ALA A 45 3.84 -10.28 3.27
C ALA A 45 3.34 -9.33 4.39
N GLN A 46 3.54 -8.01 4.22
CA GLN A 46 3.07 -6.99 5.16
C GLN A 46 1.54 -6.93 5.27
N GLY A 47 0.83 -7.14 4.15
CA GLY A 47 -0.64 -7.19 4.11
C GLY A 47 -1.25 -8.53 4.53
N SER A 48 -0.46 -9.48 5.04
CA SER A 48 -0.91 -10.83 5.34
C SER A 48 -1.59 -10.97 6.72
N VAL A 49 -2.14 -12.16 6.96
CA VAL A 49 -2.78 -12.54 8.24
C VAL A 49 -1.85 -12.53 9.45
N LEU A 50 -0.53 -12.35 9.25
CA LEU A 50 0.43 -12.25 10.34
C LEU A 50 0.10 -11.10 11.31
N THR A 51 -0.53 -10.02 10.83
CA THR A 51 -0.97 -8.89 11.66
C THR A 51 -1.99 -9.27 12.75
N ASN A 52 -2.71 -10.40 12.57
CA ASN A 52 -3.72 -10.85 13.53
C ASN A 52 -3.12 -11.56 14.75
N LYS A 53 -1.81 -11.87 14.74
CA LYS A 53 -1.18 -12.71 15.75
C LYS A 53 -0.53 -11.87 16.86
N TYR A 54 -0.89 -12.17 18.10
CA TYR A 54 -0.12 -11.77 19.29
C TYR A 54 0.88 -12.88 19.65
N ALA A 55 2.16 -12.56 19.70
CA ALA A 55 3.25 -13.49 19.99
C ALA A 55 4.28 -12.84 20.92
#